data_AF-A0A3D0MS90-F1
#
_entry.id   AF-A0A3D0MS90-F1
#
_cell.length_a   1.000
_cell.length_b   1.000
_cell.length_c   1.000
_cell.angle_alpha   90.00
_cell.angle_beta   90.00
_cell.angle_gamma   90.00
#
_symmetry.space_group_name_H-M   'P 1'
#
loop_
_entity.id
_entity.type
_entity.pdbx_description
1 polymer ?
#
loop_
_entity_poly.entity_id
_entity_poly.type
_entity_poly.pdbx_seq_one_letter_code
_entity_poly.pdbx_strand_id
1 'polypeptide(L)'
;MKDRIANISLAPSGYKKIRWAWHFMPVLNALSEEFSSTQPFQGMTLAACLHLEAKTACLLLTLKKLGAEVWTAGSNPLSTQDDICAALVSEGIHVFSHHGMTEKEYTENLRDVLTSRPQILIDDGADLTAILHAEFSHLVSSVRGGAEETTTGVKRLKAMEREGLLKIPFLAVNDAYSKFLFDNRYGTGQSVLDGLMRTTNMLIAGKKVVVAGYGWCGRGVAMRARSMGATVIVVETDPHRAFEALMDGHQVMDMIGDV
;
A
#
# COMPACT_ATOMS: atom_id res chain seq x y z
N MET A 1 22.78 0.30 -13.73
CA MET A 1 22.65 0.08 -12.27
C MET A 1 22.07 -1.33 -12.09
N LYS A 2 22.47 -2.08 -11.06
CA LYS A 2 22.00 -3.45 -10.86
C LYS A 2 20.90 -3.44 -9.79
N ASP A 3 19.82 -4.18 -10.04
CA ASP A 3 18.70 -4.34 -9.10
C ASP A 3 19.19 -4.84 -7.72
N ARG A 4 18.50 -4.43 -6.65
CA ARG A 4 18.79 -4.82 -5.26
C ARG A 4 17.66 -5.70 -4.74
N ILE A 5 17.84 -7.01 -4.85
CA ILE A 5 16.90 -8.04 -4.38
C ILE A 5 17.65 -9.11 -3.59
N ALA A 6 16.93 -9.89 -2.77
CA ALA A 6 17.56 -10.96 -1.99
C ALA A 6 18.15 -12.07 -2.87
N ASN A 7 17.36 -12.63 -3.80
CA ASN A 7 17.81 -13.75 -4.63
C ASN A 7 16.93 -13.91 -5.90
N ILE A 8 17.55 -13.81 -7.08
CA ILE A 8 16.86 -13.97 -8.37
C ILE A 8 16.31 -15.39 -8.61
N SER A 9 16.87 -16.42 -7.97
CA SER A 9 16.41 -17.81 -8.16
C SER A 9 15.01 -18.08 -7.58
N LEU A 10 14.45 -17.13 -6.82
CA LEU A 10 13.09 -17.20 -6.25
C LEU A 10 11.99 -16.87 -7.28
N ALA A 11 12.34 -16.33 -8.45
CA ALA A 11 11.39 -15.90 -9.48
C ALA A 11 10.31 -16.96 -9.83
N PRO A 12 10.62 -18.27 -9.99
CA PRO A 12 9.61 -19.29 -10.25
C PRO A 12 8.50 -19.38 -9.18
N SER A 13 8.81 -19.12 -7.90
CA SER A 13 7.81 -19.04 -6.84
C SER A 13 6.96 -17.79 -6.98
N GLY A 14 7.59 -16.64 -7.21
CA GLY A 14 6.90 -15.37 -7.43
C GLY A 14 5.91 -15.44 -8.59
N TYR A 15 6.29 -16.05 -9.72
CA TYR A 15 5.40 -16.27 -10.85
C TYR A 15 4.15 -17.08 -10.52
N LYS A 16 4.24 -18.06 -9.61
CA LYS A 16 3.06 -18.82 -9.18
C LYS A 16 2.09 -17.92 -8.40
N LYS A 17 2.63 -17.10 -7.48
CA LYS A 17 1.82 -16.16 -6.68
C LYS A 17 1.21 -15.06 -7.54
N ILE A 18 1.98 -14.46 -8.45
CA ILE A 18 1.51 -13.41 -9.36
C ILE A 18 0.39 -13.95 -10.25
N ARG A 19 0.59 -15.11 -10.89
CA ARG A 19 -0.47 -15.74 -11.71
C ARG A 19 -1.71 -16.03 -10.90
N TRP A 20 -1.58 -16.55 -9.67
CA TRP A 20 -2.73 -16.77 -8.81
C TRP A 20 -3.49 -15.48 -8.52
N ALA A 21 -2.79 -14.43 -8.10
CA ALA A 21 -3.40 -13.13 -7.80
C ALA A 21 -4.12 -12.54 -9.03
N TRP A 22 -3.52 -12.64 -10.23
CA TRP A 22 -4.08 -12.11 -11.47
C TRP A 22 -5.52 -12.60 -11.75
N HIS A 23 -5.84 -13.86 -11.43
CA HIS A 23 -7.18 -14.43 -11.65
C HIS A 23 -8.29 -13.71 -10.86
N PHE A 24 -7.94 -12.99 -9.79
CA PHE A 24 -8.88 -12.29 -8.92
C PHE A 24 -8.81 -10.76 -9.08
N MET A 25 -8.18 -10.26 -10.14
CA MET A 25 -8.02 -8.82 -10.41
C MET A 25 -8.71 -8.39 -11.73
N PRO A 26 -10.03 -8.61 -11.88
CA PRO A 26 -10.72 -8.42 -13.16
C PRO A 26 -10.69 -6.98 -13.67
N VAL A 27 -10.73 -5.99 -12.76
CA VAL A 27 -10.66 -4.56 -13.14
C VAL A 27 -9.30 -4.22 -13.75
N LEU A 28 -8.21 -4.66 -13.11
CA LEU A 28 -6.86 -4.43 -13.64
C LEU A 28 -6.64 -5.20 -14.95
N ASN A 29 -7.19 -6.41 -15.06
CA ASN A 29 -7.15 -7.18 -16.31
C ASN A 29 -7.86 -6.44 -17.45
N ALA A 30 -9.06 -5.90 -17.20
CA ALA A 30 -9.80 -5.13 -18.20
C ALA A 30 -9.03 -3.88 -18.66
N LEU A 31 -8.45 -3.11 -17.73
CA LEU A 31 -7.61 -1.95 -18.06
C LEU A 31 -6.35 -2.36 -18.84
N SER A 32 -5.74 -3.48 -18.45
CA SER A 32 -4.58 -4.05 -19.14
C SER A 32 -4.91 -4.46 -20.57
N GLU A 33 -6.08 -5.03 -20.83
CA GLU A 33 -6.55 -5.39 -22.17
C GLU A 33 -6.86 -4.14 -22.98
N GLU A 34 -7.68 -3.23 -22.44
CA GLU A 34 -8.14 -2.02 -23.11
C GLU A 34 -6.99 -1.14 -23.60
N PHE A 35 -6.00 -0.87 -22.74
CA PHE A 35 -4.94 0.08 -23.05
C PHE A 35 -3.67 -0.54 -23.64
N SER A 36 -3.57 -1.88 -23.70
CA SER A 36 -2.34 -2.55 -24.17
C SER A 36 -1.95 -2.20 -25.61
N SER A 37 -2.93 -1.96 -26.49
CA SER A 37 -2.68 -1.58 -27.89
C SER A 37 -2.19 -0.14 -28.03
N THR A 38 -2.69 0.76 -27.17
CA THR A 38 -2.37 2.19 -27.22
C THR A 38 -1.09 2.57 -26.47
N GLN A 39 -0.66 1.72 -25.52
CA GLN A 39 0.51 1.93 -24.66
C GLN A 39 0.63 3.37 -24.15
N PRO A 40 -0.31 3.85 -23.31
CA PRO A 40 -0.40 5.26 -22.92
C PRO A 40 0.84 5.77 -22.16
N PHE A 41 1.66 4.88 -21.60
CA PHE A 41 2.88 5.22 -20.88
C PHE A 41 4.16 5.01 -21.71
N GLN A 42 4.03 4.80 -23.02
CA GLN A 42 5.18 4.58 -23.90
C GLN A 42 6.22 5.70 -23.77
N GLY A 43 7.46 5.31 -23.46
CA GLY A 43 8.58 6.24 -23.29
C GLY A 43 8.54 7.04 -21.98
N MET A 44 7.67 6.69 -21.04
CA MET A 44 7.64 7.27 -19.70
C MET A 44 8.31 6.34 -18.69
N THR A 45 9.06 6.93 -17.77
CA THR A 45 9.63 6.28 -16.59
C THR A 45 8.71 6.53 -15.39
N LEU A 46 8.32 5.47 -14.72
CA LEU A 46 7.47 5.47 -13.54
C LEU A 46 8.25 4.93 -12.34
N ALA A 47 8.18 5.65 -11.22
CA ALA A 47 8.73 5.21 -9.95
C ALA A 47 7.61 4.88 -8.96
N ALA A 48 7.71 3.73 -8.29
CA ALA A 48 6.71 3.25 -7.33
C ALA A 48 7.33 2.90 -5.98
N CYS A 49 6.75 3.39 -4.89
CA CYS A 49 7.05 2.96 -3.51
C CYS A 49 5.79 2.33 -2.93
N LEU A 50 5.74 1.00 -2.88
CA LEU A 50 4.54 0.23 -2.52
C LEU A 50 4.91 -1.04 -1.75
N HIS A 51 3.96 -1.69 -1.08
CA HIS A 51 4.16 -3.03 -0.54
C HIS A 51 4.44 -4.02 -1.68
N LEU A 52 5.61 -4.67 -1.72
CA LEU A 52 5.99 -5.57 -2.82
C LEU A 52 5.45 -7.00 -2.62
N GLU A 53 4.16 -7.13 -2.94
CA GLU A 53 3.39 -8.38 -2.90
C GLU A 53 2.85 -8.75 -4.30
N ALA A 54 2.24 -9.94 -4.42
CA ALA A 54 1.73 -10.45 -5.70
C ALA A 54 0.74 -9.50 -6.41
N LYS A 55 -0.15 -8.84 -5.66
CA LYS A 55 -1.12 -7.86 -6.20
C LYS A 55 -0.43 -6.61 -6.76
N THR A 56 0.61 -6.13 -6.08
CA THR A 56 1.42 -5.00 -6.52
C THR A 56 2.21 -5.37 -7.76
N ALA A 57 2.76 -6.58 -7.81
CA ALA A 57 3.43 -7.06 -9.01
C ALA A 57 2.48 -7.09 -10.23
N CYS A 58 1.22 -7.49 -10.04
CA CYS A 58 0.21 -7.40 -11.10
C CYS A 58 0.03 -5.95 -11.61
N LEU A 59 -0.03 -4.97 -10.72
CA LEU A 59 -0.09 -3.54 -11.07
C LEU A 59 1.16 -3.11 -11.86
N LEU A 60 2.35 -3.38 -11.35
CA LEU A 60 3.61 -2.95 -11.97
C LEU A 60 3.82 -3.59 -13.34
N LEU A 61 3.52 -4.89 -13.48
CA LEU A 61 3.56 -5.58 -14.78
C LEU A 61 2.53 -5.02 -15.76
N THR A 62 1.36 -4.60 -15.27
CA THR A 62 0.37 -3.91 -16.10
C THR A 62 0.92 -2.57 -16.59
N LEU A 63 1.46 -1.72 -15.72
CA LEU A 63 2.05 -0.44 -16.09
C LEU A 63 3.17 -0.62 -17.13
N LYS A 64 4.02 -1.64 -16.96
CA LYS A 64 5.02 -2.02 -17.95
C LYS A 64 4.40 -2.41 -19.29
N LYS A 65 3.39 -3.29 -19.29
CA LYS A 65 2.66 -3.71 -20.51
C LYS A 65 2.04 -2.50 -21.23
N LEU A 66 1.59 -1.51 -20.47
CA LEU A 66 1.05 -0.24 -20.96
C LEU A 66 2.13 0.76 -21.43
N GLY A 67 3.40 0.35 -21.53
CA GLY A 67 4.49 1.09 -22.16
C GLY A 67 5.49 1.75 -21.22
N ALA A 68 5.27 1.67 -19.90
CA ALA A 68 6.16 2.32 -18.93
C ALA A 68 7.47 1.57 -18.72
N GLU A 69 8.56 2.30 -18.51
CA GLU A 69 9.73 1.80 -17.80
C GLU A 69 9.46 1.93 -16.29
N VAL A 70 9.47 0.81 -15.56
CA VAL A 70 9.03 0.78 -14.16
C VAL A 70 10.20 0.54 -13.23
N TRP A 71 10.35 1.43 -12.25
CA TRP A 71 11.28 1.36 -11.14
C TRP A 71 10.50 1.28 -9.82
N THR A 72 10.89 0.41 -8.92
CA THR A 72 10.16 0.23 -7.66
C THR A 72 11.03 -0.08 -6.45
N ALA A 73 10.57 0.39 -5.30
CA ALA A 73 11.07 0.03 -3.98
C ALA A 73 9.88 -0.36 -3.07
N GLY A 74 10.19 -1.12 -2.01
CA GLY A 74 9.20 -1.49 -1.00
C GLY A 74 8.88 -0.34 -0.06
N SER A 75 7.62 -0.09 0.25
CA SER A 75 7.18 0.93 1.24
C SER A 75 7.32 0.50 2.70
N ASN A 76 7.53 -0.79 2.95
CA ASN A 76 7.73 -1.31 4.30
C ASN A 76 8.64 -2.55 4.32
N PRO A 77 9.70 -2.57 5.16
CA PRO A 77 10.65 -3.68 5.23
C PRO A 77 10.05 -5.08 5.43
N LEU A 78 8.98 -5.19 6.21
CA LEU A 78 8.38 -6.48 6.58
C LEU A 78 7.32 -6.95 5.58
N SER A 79 6.88 -6.07 4.68
CA SER A 79 5.85 -6.39 3.68
C SER A 79 6.42 -6.95 2.37
N THR A 80 7.70 -6.65 2.08
CA THR A 80 8.35 -7.10 0.86
C THR A 80 8.43 -8.62 0.83
N GLN A 81 8.01 -9.22 -0.30
CA GLN A 81 8.17 -10.65 -0.56
C GLN A 81 9.29 -10.87 -1.58
N ASP A 82 10.39 -11.50 -1.16
CA ASP A 82 11.59 -11.64 -1.99
C ASP A 82 11.36 -12.41 -3.31
N ASP A 83 10.44 -13.37 -3.30
CA ASP A 83 10.10 -14.12 -4.52
C ASP A 83 9.30 -13.27 -5.52
N ILE A 84 8.52 -12.31 -5.04
CA ILE A 84 7.85 -11.30 -5.87
C ILE A 84 8.87 -10.34 -6.48
N CYS A 85 9.82 -9.83 -5.67
CA CYS A 85 10.92 -8.99 -6.18
C CYS A 85 11.71 -9.70 -7.29
N ALA A 86 12.06 -10.97 -7.07
CA ALA A 86 12.77 -11.77 -8.06
C ALA A 86 11.98 -11.93 -9.37
N ALA A 87 10.68 -12.21 -9.29
CA ALA A 87 9.82 -12.33 -10.47
C ALA A 87 9.66 -11.00 -11.22
N LEU A 88 9.60 -9.87 -10.51
CA LEU A 88 9.56 -8.55 -11.14
C LEU A 88 10.86 -8.24 -11.90
N VAL A 89 12.02 -8.53 -11.30
CA VAL A 89 13.32 -8.35 -11.97
C VAL A 89 13.43 -9.23 -13.21
N SER A 90 13.00 -10.48 -13.16
CA SER A 90 13.04 -11.37 -14.35
C SER A 90 12.09 -10.94 -15.45
N GLU A 91 11.02 -10.21 -15.12
CA GLU A 91 10.13 -9.55 -16.07
C GLU A 91 10.67 -8.18 -16.52
N GLY A 92 11.87 -7.77 -16.11
CA GLY A 92 12.53 -6.53 -16.51
C GLY A 92 11.91 -5.27 -15.90
N ILE A 93 11.41 -5.37 -14.67
CA ILE A 93 11.10 -4.22 -13.80
C ILE A 93 12.32 -3.99 -12.90
N HIS A 94 12.69 -2.73 -12.69
CA HIS A 94 13.81 -2.38 -11.82
C HIS A 94 13.37 -2.39 -10.36
N VAL A 95 14.03 -3.21 -9.52
CA VAL A 95 13.58 -3.43 -8.13
C VAL A 95 14.70 -3.14 -7.13
N PHE A 96 14.37 -2.35 -6.11
CA PHE A 96 15.26 -1.99 -4.99
C PHE A 96 14.55 -2.29 -3.68
N SER A 97 14.54 -3.56 -3.27
CA SER A 97 13.97 -3.98 -2.00
C SER A 97 14.29 -5.45 -1.69
N HIS A 98 14.36 -5.77 -0.41
CA HIS A 98 14.29 -7.14 0.08
C HIS A 98 13.55 -7.16 1.42
N HIS A 99 13.06 -8.34 1.80
CA HIS A 99 12.44 -8.56 3.09
C HIS A 99 13.42 -8.26 4.23
N GLY A 100 12.94 -7.59 5.28
CA GLY A 100 13.73 -7.29 6.47
C GLY A 100 14.84 -6.25 6.27
N MET A 101 14.74 -5.40 5.23
CA MET A 101 15.69 -4.30 5.01
C MET A 101 15.75 -3.34 6.22
N THR A 102 16.95 -2.84 6.49
CA THR A 102 17.19 -1.80 7.50
C THR A 102 16.59 -0.45 7.05
N GLU A 103 16.37 0.48 7.98
CA GLU A 103 15.95 1.85 7.64
C GLU A 103 16.92 2.56 6.68
N LYS A 104 18.22 2.25 6.83
CA LYS A 104 19.26 2.76 5.93
C LYS A 104 19.07 2.23 4.52
N GLU A 105 18.93 0.91 4.37
CA GLU A 105 18.69 0.28 3.07
C GLU A 105 17.37 0.76 2.44
N TYR A 106 16.31 0.91 3.24
CA TYR A 106 15.04 1.48 2.79
C TYR A 106 15.25 2.87 2.15
N THR A 107 15.92 3.76 2.85
CA THR A 107 16.18 5.13 2.35
C THR A 107 17.07 5.11 1.10
N GLU A 108 18.11 4.28 1.08
CA GLU A 108 18.99 4.11 -0.09
C GLU A 108 18.22 3.59 -1.31
N ASN A 109 17.32 2.63 -1.12
CA ASN A 109 16.50 2.08 -2.20
C ASN A 109 15.61 3.15 -2.84
N LEU A 110 14.99 4.03 -2.03
CA LEU A 110 14.18 5.14 -2.54
C LEU A 110 15.03 6.14 -3.33
N ARG A 111 16.25 6.45 -2.87
CA ARG A 111 17.20 7.29 -3.60
C ARG A 111 17.59 6.65 -4.93
N ASP A 112 17.91 5.37 -4.94
CA ASP A 112 18.29 4.62 -6.15
C ASP A 112 17.14 4.65 -7.17
N VAL A 113 15.89 4.46 -6.73
CA VAL A 113 14.70 4.59 -7.60
C VAL A 113 14.60 5.99 -8.22
N LEU A 114 14.87 7.07 -7.47
CA LEU A 114 14.82 8.44 -8.00
C LEU A 114 15.92 8.75 -9.03
N THR A 115 17.03 8.01 -9.04
CA THR A 115 18.07 8.17 -10.08
C THR A 115 17.58 7.85 -11.49
N SER A 116 16.46 7.13 -11.61
CA SER A 116 15.78 6.84 -12.89
C SER A 116 15.18 8.08 -13.56
N ARG A 117 15.12 9.23 -12.86
CA ARG A 117 14.47 10.47 -13.32
C ARG A 117 13.02 10.25 -13.73
N PRO A 118 12.17 9.73 -12.82
CA PRO A 118 10.80 9.36 -13.14
C PRO A 118 9.98 10.58 -13.58
N GLN A 119 9.02 10.36 -14.47
CA GLN A 119 8.02 11.37 -14.82
C GLN A 119 6.69 11.16 -14.09
N ILE A 120 6.46 9.97 -13.52
CA ILE A 120 5.25 9.64 -12.74
C ILE A 120 5.66 8.96 -11.44
N LEU A 121 5.02 9.32 -10.34
CA LEU A 121 5.18 8.68 -9.03
C LEU A 121 3.93 7.89 -8.63
N ILE A 122 4.12 6.73 -8.02
CA ILE A 122 3.08 6.02 -7.27
C ILE A 122 3.62 5.77 -5.86
N ASP A 123 2.91 6.26 -4.85
CA ASP A 123 3.42 6.30 -3.48
C ASP A 123 2.39 5.72 -2.50
N ASP A 124 2.91 5.05 -1.49
CA ASP A 124 2.19 4.53 -0.32
C ASP A 124 2.87 5.15 0.91
N GLY A 125 2.27 6.24 1.39
CA GLY A 125 2.74 6.96 2.57
C GLY A 125 3.52 8.25 2.28
N ALA A 126 3.74 8.61 1.02
CA ALA A 126 4.41 9.83 0.54
C ALA A 126 5.93 9.92 0.84
N ASP A 127 6.62 8.81 1.10
CA ASP A 127 8.05 8.83 1.42
C ASP A 127 8.93 9.08 0.20
N LEU A 128 8.64 8.44 -0.93
CA LEU A 128 9.37 8.68 -2.18
C LEU A 128 9.22 10.14 -2.62
N THR A 129 8.01 10.68 -2.46
CA THR A 129 7.68 12.07 -2.75
C THR A 129 8.42 13.05 -1.84
N ALA A 130 8.51 12.74 -0.55
CA ALA A 130 9.24 13.56 0.40
C ALA A 130 10.74 13.62 0.06
N ILE A 131 11.37 12.48 -0.25
CA ILE A 131 12.78 12.42 -0.66
C ILE A 131 13.00 13.15 -1.98
N LEU A 132 12.08 13.03 -2.96
CA LEU A 132 12.15 13.80 -4.20
C LEU A 132 12.24 15.30 -3.93
N HIS A 133 11.35 15.84 -3.10
CA HIS A 133 11.32 17.29 -2.83
C HIS A 133 12.51 17.75 -1.98
N ALA A 134 12.99 16.92 -1.04
CA ALA A 134 14.07 17.28 -0.13
C ALA A 134 15.46 17.15 -0.78
N GLU A 135 15.72 16.07 -1.52
CA GLU A 135 17.06 15.69 -1.97
C GLU A 135 17.22 15.73 -3.50
N PHE A 136 16.14 15.50 -4.25
CA PHE A 136 16.14 15.45 -5.72
C PHE A 136 15.31 16.59 -6.34
N SER A 137 15.31 17.75 -5.71
CA SER A 137 14.50 18.91 -6.12
C SER A 137 14.72 19.34 -7.57
N HIS A 138 15.91 19.08 -8.13
CA HIS A 138 16.24 19.31 -9.54
C HIS A 138 15.45 18.43 -10.53
N LEU A 139 14.87 17.31 -10.09
CA LEU A 139 14.04 16.42 -10.91
C LEU A 139 12.56 16.79 -10.89
N VAL A 140 12.12 17.56 -9.90
CA VAL A 140 10.70 17.93 -9.68
C VAL A 140 10.04 18.49 -10.95
N SER A 141 10.73 19.33 -11.71
CA SER A 141 10.21 19.92 -12.95
C SER A 141 9.95 18.92 -14.09
N SER A 142 10.57 17.73 -14.02
CA SER A 142 10.36 16.65 -15.00
C SER A 142 9.24 15.69 -14.60
N VAL A 143 8.78 15.75 -13.35
CA VAL A 143 7.70 14.92 -12.82
C VAL A 143 6.35 15.56 -13.18
N ARG A 144 5.54 14.81 -13.93
CA ARG A 144 4.21 15.24 -14.40
C ARG A 144 3.15 15.17 -13.31
N GLY A 145 3.35 14.30 -12.32
CA GLY A 145 2.47 14.14 -11.17
C GLY A 145 2.66 12.79 -10.48
N GLY A 146 1.84 12.54 -9.47
CA GLY A 146 1.83 11.26 -8.77
C GLY A 146 0.46 10.80 -8.31
N ALA A 147 0.42 9.60 -7.77
CA ALA A 147 -0.75 9.00 -7.14
C ALA A 147 -0.39 8.52 -5.73
N GLU A 148 -1.23 8.84 -4.75
CA GLU A 148 -1.03 8.44 -3.35
C GLU A 148 -2.22 7.61 -2.85
N GLU A 149 -1.91 6.41 -2.35
CA GLU A 149 -2.91 5.41 -1.98
C GLU A 149 -3.41 5.54 -0.54
N THR A 150 -2.61 6.08 0.38
CA THR A 150 -2.93 6.04 1.81
C THR A 150 -3.52 7.34 2.34
N THR A 151 -4.35 7.19 3.38
CA THR A 151 -4.87 8.36 4.13
C THR A 151 -3.72 9.17 4.75
N THR A 152 -2.66 8.51 5.22
CA THR A 152 -1.49 9.18 5.84
C THR A 152 -0.71 9.97 4.81
N GLY A 153 -0.38 9.38 3.66
CA GLY A 153 0.31 10.07 2.58
C GLY A 153 -0.51 11.25 2.05
N VAL A 154 -1.82 11.08 1.82
CA VAL A 154 -2.70 12.20 1.40
C VAL A 154 -2.67 13.35 2.42
N LYS A 155 -2.67 13.06 3.72
CA LYS A 155 -2.55 14.10 4.76
C LYS A 155 -1.21 14.83 4.70
N ARG A 156 -0.11 14.11 4.47
CA ARG A 156 1.24 14.70 4.28
C ARG A 156 1.27 15.60 3.05
N LEU A 157 0.76 15.13 1.92
CA LEU A 157 0.69 15.91 0.68
C LEU A 157 -0.16 17.18 0.83
N LYS A 158 -1.32 17.10 1.48
CA LYS A 158 -2.16 18.27 1.79
C LYS A 158 -1.46 19.27 2.74
N ALA A 159 -0.65 18.78 3.67
CA ALA A 159 0.17 19.67 4.52
C ALA A 159 1.24 20.40 3.69
N MET A 160 1.97 19.66 2.85
CA MET A 160 2.95 20.23 1.92
C MET A 160 2.32 21.25 0.95
N GLU A 161 1.11 20.99 0.46
CA GLU A 161 0.37 21.91 -0.39
C GLU A 161 0.02 23.22 0.34
N ARG A 162 -0.54 23.13 1.56
CA ARG A 162 -0.85 24.32 2.38
C ARG A 162 0.37 25.17 2.69
N GLU A 163 1.54 24.54 2.81
CA GLU A 163 2.82 25.20 3.04
C GLU A 163 3.51 25.69 1.74
N GLY A 164 2.90 25.44 0.57
CA GLY A 164 3.47 25.80 -0.73
C GLY A 164 4.72 24.99 -1.12
N LEU A 165 4.97 23.87 -0.44
CA LEU A 165 6.12 22.99 -0.64
C LEU A 165 5.87 21.93 -1.72
N LEU A 166 4.62 21.49 -1.90
CA LEU A 166 4.27 20.51 -2.93
C LEU A 166 4.35 21.17 -4.32
N LYS A 167 5.23 20.65 -5.19
CA LYS A 167 5.52 21.26 -6.50
C LYS A 167 4.97 20.48 -7.70
N ILE A 168 4.36 19.31 -7.45
CA ILE A 168 3.79 18.45 -8.48
C ILE A 168 2.35 18.06 -8.10
N PRO A 169 1.45 17.86 -9.08
CA PRO A 169 0.09 17.47 -8.80
C PRO A 169 0.00 16.01 -8.34
N PHE A 170 -0.96 15.71 -7.47
CA PHE A 170 -1.24 14.36 -6.99
C PHE A 170 -2.71 13.97 -7.14
N LEU A 171 -2.95 12.72 -7.52
CA LEU A 171 -4.24 12.07 -7.39
C LEU A 171 -4.31 11.35 -6.04
N ALA A 172 -5.25 11.75 -5.19
CA ALA A 172 -5.54 11.06 -3.94
C ALA A 172 -6.36 9.79 -4.22
N VAL A 173 -5.69 8.70 -4.57
CA VAL A 173 -6.33 7.39 -4.86
C VAL A 173 -7.10 6.89 -3.64
N ASN A 174 -6.63 7.23 -2.43
CA ASN A 174 -7.34 6.96 -1.19
C ASN A 174 -8.79 7.48 -1.20
N ASP A 175 -9.08 8.58 -1.89
CA ASP A 175 -10.40 9.24 -1.88
C ASP A 175 -11.35 8.65 -2.93
N ALA A 176 -10.87 7.76 -3.81
CA ALA A 176 -11.71 7.05 -4.75
C ALA A 176 -12.65 6.08 -4.00
N TYR A 177 -13.94 6.07 -4.34
CA TYR A 177 -14.92 5.21 -3.67
C TYR A 177 -14.59 3.71 -3.79
N SER A 178 -14.01 3.29 -4.91
CA SER A 178 -13.54 1.92 -5.12
C SER A 178 -12.36 1.52 -4.23
N LYS A 179 -11.66 2.49 -3.62
CA LYS A 179 -10.58 2.27 -2.65
C LYS A 179 -11.11 2.43 -1.22
N PHE A 180 -11.59 3.64 -0.92
CA PHE A 180 -12.01 4.06 0.41
C PHE A 180 -13.06 3.14 1.06
N LEU A 181 -14.08 2.74 0.29
CA LEU A 181 -15.20 1.95 0.82
C LEU A 181 -14.85 0.47 1.00
N PHE A 182 -13.83 -0.02 0.29
CA PHE A 182 -13.55 -1.45 0.21
C PHE A 182 -12.31 -1.86 1.00
N ASP A 183 -11.18 -1.23 0.71
CA ASP A 183 -9.87 -1.66 1.20
C ASP A 183 -9.75 -1.52 2.72
N ASN A 184 -9.92 -0.30 3.23
CA ASN A 184 -9.78 -0.01 4.65
C ASN A 184 -10.79 -0.79 5.51
N ARG A 185 -12.03 -0.98 5.02
CA ARG A 185 -13.07 -1.67 5.80
C ARG A 185 -12.97 -3.18 5.71
N TYR A 186 -12.95 -3.73 4.49
CA TYR A 186 -13.04 -5.17 4.31
C TYR A 186 -11.67 -5.82 4.28
N GLY A 187 -10.70 -5.20 3.59
CA GLY A 187 -9.33 -5.66 3.48
C GLY A 187 -8.62 -5.65 4.82
N THR A 188 -8.43 -4.47 5.42
CA THR A 188 -7.75 -4.34 6.73
C THR A 188 -8.44 -5.16 7.81
N GLY A 189 -9.77 -5.12 7.89
CA GLY A 189 -10.51 -5.88 8.90
C GLY A 189 -10.28 -7.40 8.81
N GLN A 190 -10.14 -7.94 7.61
CA GLN A 190 -9.86 -9.36 7.40
C GLN A 190 -8.38 -9.70 7.66
N SER A 191 -7.45 -8.91 7.11
CA SER A 191 -6.02 -9.21 7.20
C SER A 191 -5.46 -9.07 8.61
N VAL A 192 -6.00 -8.14 9.41
CA VAL A 192 -5.62 -7.99 10.83
C VAL A 192 -5.92 -9.26 11.62
N LEU A 193 -7.11 -9.85 11.45
CA LEU A 193 -7.44 -11.09 12.17
C LEU A 193 -6.71 -12.30 11.60
N ASP A 194 -6.51 -12.39 10.27
CA ASP A 194 -5.69 -13.45 9.68
C ASP A 194 -4.25 -13.40 10.22
N GLY A 195 -3.65 -12.21 10.27
CA GLY A 195 -2.33 -11.98 10.84
C GLY A 195 -2.25 -12.40 12.31
N LEU A 196 -3.18 -11.92 13.14
CA LEU A 196 -3.25 -12.29 14.55
C LEU A 196 -3.34 -13.81 14.73
N MET A 197 -4.28 -14.46 14.02
CA MET A 197 -4.48 -15.90 14.14
C MET A 197 -3.29 -16.72 13.67
N ARG A 198 -2.66 -16.36 12.55
CA ARG A 198 -1.48 -17.08 12.03
C ARG A 198 -0.27 -16.93 12.94
N THR A 199 -0.09 -15.75 13.51
CA THR A 199 1.06 -15.48 14.38
C THR A 199 0.90 -16.14 15.75
N THR A 200 -0.30 -16.10 16.34
CA THR A 200 -0.50 -16.54 17.72
C THR A 200 -1.14 -17.92 17.85
N ASN A 201 -1.64 -18.50 16.76
CA ASN A 201 -2.46 -19.73 16.74
C ASN A 201 -3.63 -19.68 17.75
N MET A 202 -4.22 -18.50 17.92
CA MET A 202 -5.19 -18.23 18.99
C MET A 202 -6.63 -18.34 18.48
N LEU A 203 -7.49 -19.01 19.25
CA LEU A 203 -8.94 -19.00 19.02
C LEU A 203 -9.53 -17.62 19.35
N ILE A 204 -10.25 -17.00 18.43
CA ILE A 204 -10.88 -15.67 18.65
C ILE A 204 -12.20 -15.77 19.43
N ALA A 205 -12.96 -16.84 19.24
CA ALA A 205 -14.25 -17.02 19.88
C ALA A 205 -14.18 -16.97 21.41
N GLY A 206 -15.11 -16.26 22.03
CA GLY A 206 -15.20 -16.09 23.49
C GLY A 206 -14.21 -15.08 24.08
N LYS A 207 -13.34 -14.46 23.27
CA LYS A 207 -12.39 -13.44 23.75
C LYS A 207 -12.98 -12.05 23.75
N LYS A 208 -12.37 -11.17 24.54
CA LYS A 208 -12.59 -9.72 24.46
C LYS A 208 -11.57 -9.11 23.49
N VAL A 209 -12.05 -8.41 22.48
CA VAL A 209 -11.21 -7.68 21.52
C VAL A 209 -11.48 -6.20 21.69
N VAL A 210 -10.45 -5.45 22.09
CA VAL A 210 -10.50 -3.99 22.21
C VAL A 210 -10.01 -3.37 20.91
N VAL A 211 -10.83 -2.53 20.29
CA VAL A 211 -10.53 -1.83 19.04
C VAL A 211 -10.42 -0.33 19.34
N ALA A 212 -9.20 0.20 19.25
CA ALA A 212 -8.94 1.63 19.41
C ALA A 212 -9.19 2.39 18.10
N GLY A 213 -10.26 3.17 18.07
CA GLY A 213 -10.74 3.94 16.91
C GLY A 213 -11.79 3.20 16.10
N TYR A 214 -12.86 3.91 15.71
CA TYR A 214 -13.99 3.38 14.94
C TYR A 214 -14.14 4.08 13.59
N GLY A 215 -12.99 4.34 12.95
CA GLY A 215 -12.89 4.68 11.54
C GLY A 215 -13.12 3.45 10.63
N TRP A 216 -12.84 3.56 9.33
CA TRP A 216 -13.08 2.44 8.40
C TRP A 216 -12.33 1.16 8.75
N CYS A 217 -11.05 1.26 9.13
CA CYS A 217 -10.26 0.12 9.59
C CYS A 217 -10.85 -0.48 10.88
N GLY A 218 -11.19 0.37 11.85
CA GLY A 218 -11.80 -0.03 13.12
C GLY A 218 -13.12 -0.77 12.94
N ARG A 219 -14.03 -0.22 12.13
CA ARG A 219 -15.29 -0.87 11.72
C ARG A 219 -15.03 -2.25 11.10
N GLY A 220 -14.01 -2.35 10.25
CA GLY A 220 -13.56 -3.60 9.67
C GLY A 220 -13.20 -4.64 10.71
N VAL A 221 -12.24 -4.30 11.57
CA VAL A 221 -11.73 -5.19 12.64
C VAL A 221 -12.84 -5.60 13.59
N ALA A 222 -13.64 -4.64 14.07
CA ALA A 222 -14.76 -4.87 14.98
C ALA A 222 -15.80 -5.83 14.40
N MET A 223 -16.22 -5.60 13.15
CA MET A 223 -17.15 -6.48 12.45
C MET A 223 -16.62 -7.90 12.36
N ARG A 224 -15.36 -8.11 11.92
CA ARG A 224 -14.81 -9.47 11.77
C ARG A 224 -14.61 -10.14 13.12
N ALA A 225 -14.12 -9.43 14.13
CA ALA A 225 -13.90 -10.00 15.47
C ALA A 225 -15.23 -10.48 16.07
N ARG A 226 -16.28 -9.65 15.98
CA ARG A 226 -17.63 -10.03 16.41
C ARG A 226 -18.16 -11.25 15.65
N SER A 227 -18.03 -11.27 14.31
CA SER A 227 -18.46 -12.41 13.49
C SER A 227 -17.71 -13.71 13.79
N MET A 228 -16.52 -13.62 14.39
CA MET A 228 -15.74 -14.78 14.87
C MET A 228 -16.04 -15.15 16.32
N GLY A 229 -17.09 -14.57 16.93
CA GLY A 229 -17.55 -14.90 18.27
C GLY A 229 -16.82 -14.17 19.40
N ALA A 230 -16.07 -13.11 19.11
CA ALA A 230 -15.50 -12.26 20.15
C ALA A 230 -16.52 -11.23 20.68
N THR A 231 -16.36 -10.86 21.94
CA THR A 231 -16.96 -9.64 22.50
C THR A 231 -16.08 -8.46 22.12
N VAL A 232 -16.64 -7.50 21.39
CA VAL A 232 -15.89 -6.34 20.90
C VAL A 232 -16.18 -5.12 21.75
N ILE A 233 -15.10 -4.47 22.20
CA ILE A 233 -15.08 -3.20 22.92
C ILE A 233 -14.41 -2.18 22.01
N VAL A 234 -15.04 -1.03 21.80
CA VAL A 234 -14.53 0.07 20.99
C VAL A 234 -14.13 1.22 21.89
N VAL A 235 -12.99 1.82 21.59
CA VAL A 235 -12.54 3.06 22.23
C VAL A 235 -12.53 4.15 21.16
N GLU A 236 -13.29 5.24 21.34
CA GLU A 236 -13.34 6.36 20.39
C GLU A 236 -13.37 7.73 21.09
N THR A 237 -12.65 8.66 20.49
CA THR A 237 -12.66 10.10 20.75
C THR A 237 -13.76 10.85 20.00
N ASP A 238 -14.19 10.37 18.82
CA ASP A 238 -15.28 10.97 18.05
C ASP A 238 -16.64 10.46 18.58
N PRO A 239 -17.48 11.33 19.16
CA PRO A 239 -18.73 10.90 19.79
C PRO A 239 -19.75 10.33 18.79
N HIS A 240 -19.70 10.73 17.53
CA HIS A 240 -20.62 10.21 16.50
C HIS A 240 -20.22 8.80 16.09
N ARG A 241 -18.92 8.52 16.00
CA ARG A 241 -18.40 7.17 15.71
C ARG A 241 -18.55 6.24 16.91
N ALA A 242 -18.37 6.76 18.12
CA ALA A 242 -18.71 6.03 19.34
C ALA A 242 -20.19 5.64 19.36
N PHE A 243 -21.09 6.58 19.06
CA PHE A 243 -22.52 6.30 18.96
C PHE A 243 -22.84 5.25 17.87
N GLU A 244 -22.20 5.35 16.70
CA GLU A 244 -22.34 4.34 15.65
C GLU A 244 -21.87 2.95 16.12
N ALA A 245 -20.74 2.85 16.83
CA ALA A 245 -20.26 1.59 17.38
C ALA A 245 -21.27 0.94 18.35
N LEU A 246 -21.95 1.74 19.18
CA LEU A 246 -23.05 1.27 20.03
C LEU A 246 -24.23 0.75 19.19
N MET A 247 -24.61 1.46 18.14
CA MET A 247 -25.70 1.05 17.23
C MET A 247 -25.36 -0.22 16.44
N ASP A 248 -24.09 -0.41 16.08
CA ASP A 248 -23.54 -1.65 15.52
C ASP A 248 -23.44 -2.78 16.57
N GLY A 249 -23.80 -2.49 17.83
CA GLY A 249 -23.93 -3.41 18.95
C GLY A 249 -22.62 -3.77 19.65
N HIS A 250 -21.61 -2.91 19.56
CA HIS A 250 -20.36 -3.05 20.31
C HIS A 250 -20.46 -2.32 21.65
N GLN A 251 -19.64 -2.72 22.63
CA GLN A 251 -19.47 -1.92 23.84
C GLN A 251 -18.56 -0.73 23.53
N VAL A 252 -18.83 0.44 24.12
CA VAL A 252 -17.93 1.60 24.03
C VAL A 252 -17.43 1.94 25.42
N MET A 253 -16.11 2.03 25.58
CA MET A 253 -15.43 2.27 26.84
C MET A 253 -14.20 3.17 26.61
N ASP A 254 -13.69 3.78 27.67
CA ASP A 254 -12.39 4.45 27.64
C ASP A 254 -11.22 3.45 27.71
N MET A 255 -10.05 3.84 27.20
CA MET A 255 -8.84 2.99 27.20
C MET A 255 -8.33 2.71 28.62
N ILE A 256 -8.40 3.75 29.46
CA ILE A 256 -8.11 3.68 30.88
C ILE A 256 -9.49 3.70 31.51
N GLY A 257 -9.90 2.59 32.13
CA GLY A 257 -11.20 2.56 32.82
C GLY A 257 -11.27 3.66 33.89
N ASP A 258 -12.48 4.03 34.30
CA ASP A 258 -12.66 4.79 35.54
C ASP A 258 -11.92 4.05 36.67
N VAL A 259 -10.86 4.66 37.19
CA VAL A 259 -10.13 4.19 38.38
C VAL A 259 -10.94 4.53 39.62
#